data_AF-A0AAV7VJN0-F1
#
_entry.id   AF-A0AAV7VJN0-F1
#
_cell.length_a   1.000
_cell.length_b   1.000
_cell.length_c   1.000
_cell.angle_alpha   90.00
_cell.angle_beta   90.00
_cell.angle_gamma   90.00
#
_symmetry.space_group_name_H-M   'P 1'
#
loop_
_entity.id
_entity.type
_entity.pdbx_description
1 polymer ?
#
loop_
_entity_poly.entity_id
_entity_poly.type
_entity_poly.pdbx_seq_one_letter_code
_entity_poly.pdbx_strand_id
1 'polypeptide(L)'
;MIGELVSVAPEAQALVLLAQCVTYLARAPKSIEVYSAYNNVKACLKNHKGPLPPVPLHLRNAPTKLMKGLGYGQGYKYNPMFKGPVDQDYLSEELRGLNFFKKTH
;
A
#
# COMPACT_ATOMS: atom_id res chain seq x y z
N MET A 1 1.57 7.46 -16.78
CA MET A 1 0.78 8.72 -16.86
C MET A 1 1.62 9.95 -17.23
N ILE A 2 2.36 10.63 -16.33
CA ILE A 2 3.12 11.86 -16.72
C ILE A 2 4.29 11.54 -17.66
N GLY A 3 5.06 10.48 -17.36
CA GLY A 3 6.18 10.06 -18.22
C GLY A 3 5.75 9.62 -19.62
N GLU A 4 4.60 8.96 -19.74
CA GLU A 4 4.03 8.58 -21.04
C GLU A 4 3.56 9.80 -21.82
N LEU A 5 2.86 10.76 -21.18
CA LEU A 5 2.39 11.97 -21.86
C LEU A 5 3.54 12.82 -22.41
N VAL A 6 4.62 12.96 -21.64
CA VAL A 6 5.81 13.73 -22.05
C VAL A 6 6.54 13.05 -23.21
N SER A 7 6.52 11.72 -23.28
CA SER A 7 7.20 10.97 -24.36
C SER A 7 6.50 11.01 -25.72
N VAL A 8 5.19 11.27 -25.76
CA VAL A 8 4.40 11.26 -27.01
C VAL A 8 4.01 12.66 -27.49
N ALA A 9 4.23 13.70 -26.68
CA ALA A 9 3.89 15.07 -27.03
C ALA A 9 5.01 15.76 -27.82
N PRO A 10 4.69 16.63 -28.81
CA PRO A 10 5.66 17.54 -29.40
C PRO A 10 6.39 18.36 -28.32
N GLU A 11 7.68 18.65 -28.50
CA GLU A 11 8.53 19.24 -27.45
C GLU A 11 7.92 20.48 -26.77
N ALA A 12 7.32 21.37 -27.56
CA ALA A 12 6.66 22.58 -27.03
C ALA A 12 5.50 22.26 -26.07
N GLN A 13 4.73 21.20 -26.34
CA GLN A 13 3.62 20.77 -25.49
C GLN A 13 4.12 20.04 -24.24
N ALA A 14 5.18 19.23 -24.38
CA ALA A 14 5.83 18.57 -23.26
C ALA A 14 6.36 19.57 -22.21
N LEU A 15 6.97 20.68 -22.65
CA LEU A 15 7.43 21.74 -21.77
C LEU A 15 6.30 22.42 -20.99
N VAL A 16 5.16 22.69 -21.65
CA VAL A 16 3.98 23.28 -21.00
C VAL A 16 3.41 22.34 -19.93
N LEU A 17 3.32 21.04 -20.23
CA LEU A 17 2.86 20.03 -19.26
C LEU A 17 3.79 19.94 -18.05
N LEU A 18 5.10 19.95 -18.27
CA LEU A 18 6.09 19.94 -17.19
C LEU A 18 5.99 21.21 -16.34
N ALA A 19 5.89 22.40 -16.96
CA ALA A 19 5.76 23.67 -16.24
C ALA A 19 4.50 23.69 -15.36
N GLN A 20 3.37 23.19 -15.88
CA GLN A 20 2.13 23.05 -15.12
C GLN A 20 2.28 22.08 -13.95
N CYS A 21 2.88 20.89 -14.18
CA CYS A 21 3.12 19.89 -13.13
C CYS A 21 4.02 20.44 -12.02
N VAL A 22 5.14 21.08 -12.37
CA VAL A 22 6.09 21.66 -11.41
C VAL A 22 5.41 22.75 -10.58
N THR A 23 4.66 23.65 -11.22
CA THR A 23 3.94 24.72 -10.52
C THR A 23 2.89 24.16 -9.56
N TYR A 24 2.14 23.14 -9.99
CA TYR A 24 1.15 22.47 -9.16
C TYR A 24 1.80 21.82 -7.92
N LEU A 25 2.85 21.01 -8.14
CA LEU A 25 3.57 20.35 -7.06
C LEU A 25 4.26 21.33 -6.11
N ALA A 26 4.81 22.44 -6.62
CA ALA A 26 5.46 23.48 -5.82
C ALA A 26 4.47 24.15 -4.86
N ARG A 27 3.22 24.37 -5.29
CA ARG A 27 2.17 25.01 -4.49
C ARG A 27 1.34 24.06 -3.61
N ALA A 28 1.40 22.75 -3.87
CA ALA A 28 0.67 21.75 -3.09
C ALA A 28 1.16 21.66 -1.62
N PRO A 29 0.30 21.28 -0.65
CA PRO A 29 0.75 20.92 0.69
C PRO A 29 1.81 19.82 0.65
N LYS A 30 2.89 19.97 1.42
CA LYS A 30 4.00 19.01 1.45
C LYS A 30 3.83 18.04 2.60
N SER A 31 3.98 16.75 2.31
CA SER A 31 4.00 15.69 3.33
C SER A 31 5.05 14.65 2.96
N ILE A 32 5.83 14.23 3.95
CA ILE A 32 6.76 13.10 3.84
C ILE A 32 6.21 11.85 4.53
N GLU A 33 4.95 11.87 4.98
CA GLU A 33 4.36 10.83 5.84
C GLU A 33 4.44 9.44 5.20
N VAL A 34 4.03 9.30 3.93
CA VAL A 34 4.08 8.03 3.19
C VAL A 34 5.54 7.57 3.00
N TYR A 35 6.46 8.51 2.74
CA TYR A 35 7.88 8.20 2.58
C TYR A 35 8.49 7.67 3.89
N SER A 36 8.19 8.34 5.01
CA SER A 36 8.60 7.90 6.35
C SER A 36 7.99 6.54 6.71
N ALA A 37 6.69 6.35 6.49
CA ALA A 37 6.01 5.08 6.76
C ALA A 37 6.61 3.92 5.98
N TYR A 38 6.92 4.14 4.70
CA TYR A 38 7.57 3.13 3.86
C TYR A 38 8.98 2.77 4.35
N ASN A 39 9.76 3.76 4.80
CA ASN A 39 11.07 3.51 5.42
C ASN A 39 10.94 2.74 6.75
N ASN A 40 9.91 3.02 7.54
CA ASN A 40 9.63 2.29 8.77
C ASN A 40 9.31 0.81 8.49
N VAL A 41 8.51 0.53 7.45
CA VAL A 41 8.23 -0.85 7.00
C VAL A 41 9.52 -1.55 6.59
N LYS A 42 10.37 -0.90 5.78
CA LYS A 42 11.68 -1.45 5.37
C LYS A 42 12.57 -1.76 6.56
N ALA A 43 12.64 -0.85 7.54
CA ALA A 43 13.43 -1.04 8.74
C ALA A 43 12.91 -2.22 9.59
N CYS A 44 11.58 -2.32 9.76
CA CYS A 44 10.94 -3.43 10.44
C CYS A 44 11.30 -4.78 9.79
N LEU A 45 11.18 -4.88 8.46
CA LEU A 45 11.55 -6.09 7.71
C LEU A 45 13.05 -6.42 7.84
N LYS A 46 13.93 -5.41 7.74
CA LYS A 46 15.39 -5.61 7.83
C LYS A 46 15.83 -6.08 9.22
N ASN A 47 15.15 -5.61 10.27
CA ASN A 47 15.47 -5.93 11.65
C ASN A 47 14.76 -7.18 12.17
N HIS A 48 13.82 -7.75 11.39
CA HIS A 48 13.10 -8.97 11.77
C HIS A 48 14.06 -10.14 11.89
N LYS A 49 13.88 -10.95 12.95
CA LYS A 49 14.68 -12.15 13.20
C LYS A 49 13.78 -13.37 13.14
N GLY A 50 14.21 -14.40 12.42
CA GLY A 50 13.42 -15.62 12.23
C GLY A 50 12.53 -15.57 10.98
N PRO A 51 11.61 -16.55 10.82
CA PRO A 51 10.71 -16.58 9.68
C PRO A 51 9.79 -15.36 9.66
N LEU A 52 9.49 -14.86 8.47
CA LEU A 52 8.56 -13.74 8.33
C LEU A 52 7.15 -14.15 8.80
N PRO A 53 6.41 -13.25 9.47
CA PRO A 53 5.05 -13.53 9.89
C PRO A 53 4.18 -13.92 8.69
N PRO A 54 3.34 -14.96 8.80
CA PRO A 54 2.53 -15.42 7.69
C PRO A 54 1.40 -14.44 7.37
N VAL A 55 0.98 -14.42 6.10
CA VAL A 55 -0.24 -13.69 5.69
C VAL A 55 -1.46 -14.28 6.40
N PRO A 56 -2.35 -13.46 6.99
CA PRO A 56 -3.60 -13.93 7.61
C PRO A 56 -4.40 -14.85 6.67
N LEU A 57 -4.94 -15.96 7.20
CA LEU A 57 -5.61 -16.99 6.39
C LEU A 57 -6.74 -16.43 5.54
N HIS A 58 -7.54 -15.52 6.09
CA HIS A 58 -8.66 -14.87 5.40
C HIS A 58 -8.21 -13.95 4.24
N LEU A 59 -6.93 -13.57 4.16
CA LEU A 59 -6.38 -12.77 3.05
C LEU A 59 -5.67 -13.63 2.00
N ARG A 60 -5.44 -14.92 2.27
CA ARG A 60 -4.74 -15.80 1.33
C ARG A 60 -5.64 -16.13 0.14
N ASN A 61 -5.04 -16.20 -1.04
CA ASN A 61 -5.72 -16.72 -2.21
C ASN A 61 -6.07 -18.21 -2.00
N ALA A 62 -7.26 -18.61 -2.46
CA ALA A 62 -7.78 -19.97 -2.34
C ALA A 62 -8.31 -20.51 -3.68
N PRO A 63 -7.43 -20.69 -4.69
CA PRO A 63 -7.86 -21.10 -6.03
C PRO A 63 -8.26 -22.57 -6.12
N THR A 64 -7.72 -23.43 -5.24
CA THR A 64 -8.00 -24.88 -5.26
C THR A 64 -9.04 -25.29 -4.22
N LYS A 65 -9.72 -26.43 -4.46
CA LYS A 65 -10.68 -27.01 -3.49
C LYS A 65 -10.00 -27.38 -2.17
N LEU A 66 -8.79 -27.92 -2.22
CA LEU A 66 -8.00 -28.25 -1.02
C LEU A 66 -7.72 -26.99 -0.19
N MET A 67 -7.27 -25.90 -0.80
CA MET A 67 -6.98 -24.65 -0.09
C MET A 67 -8.22 -24.06 0.59
N LYS A 68 -9.38 -24.09 -0.09
CA LYS A 68 -10.66 -23.70 0.52
C LYS A 68 -11.02 -24.60 1.69
N GLY A 69 -10.81 -25.92 1.57
CA GLY A 69 -11.02 -26.89 2.66
C GLY A 69 -10.10 -26.68 3.86
N LEU A 70 -8.91 -26.11 3.64
CA LEU A 70 -7.96 -25.69 4.69
C LEU A 70 -8.26 -24.29 5.25
N GLY A 71 -9.38 -23.67 4.87
CA GLY A 71 -9.82 -22.36 5.39
C GLY A 71 -9.16 -21.14 4.74
N TYR A 72 -8.47 -21.30 3.60
CA TYR A 72 -7.84 -20.17 2.92
C TYR A 72 -8.91 -19.24 2.35
N GLY A 73 -8.76 -17.94 2.57
CA GLY A 73 -9.72 -16.92 2.14
C GLY A 73 -11.06 -16.95 2.88
N GLN A 74 -11.24 -17.87 3.85
CA GLN A 74 -12.48 -18.00 4.59
C GLN A 74 -12.62 -16.82 5.55
N GLY A 75 -13.80 -16.19 5.57
CA GLY A 75 -14.06 -15.02 6.41
C GLY A 75 -13.50 -13.71 5.86
N TYR A 76 -12.95 -13.70 4.64
CA TYR A 76 -12.56 -12.45 3.98
C TYR A 76 -13.76 -11.52 3.85
N LYS A 77 -13.61 -10.28 4.32
CA LYS A 77 -14.64 -9.26 4.17
C LYS A 77 -14.29 -8.37 2.99
N TYR A 78 -15.04 -8.48 1.89
CA TYR A 78 -14.81 -7.66 0.71
C TYR A 78 -15.43 -6.26 0.88
N ASN A 79 -14.58 -5.25 1.12
CA ASN A 79 -15.00 -3.89 1.50
C ASN A 79 -16.16 -3.30 0.66
N PRO A 80 -16.20 -3.43 -0.68
CA PRO A 80 -17.31 -2.90 -1.49
C PRO A 80 -18.69 -3.47 -1.18
N MET A 81 -18.79 -4.62 -0.51
CA MET A 81 -20.06 -5.24 -0.12
C MET A 81 -20.61 -4.71 1.23
N PHE A 82 -19.88 -3.82 1.89
CA PHE A 82 -20.25 -3.26 3.18
C PHE A 82 -20.55 -1.76 3.04
N LYS A 83 -21.55 -1.27 3.77
CA LYS A 83 -21.98 0.15 3.73
C LYS A 83 -21.01 1.11 4.42
N GLY A 84 -20.02 0.60 5.13
CA GLY A 84 -19.09 1.39 5.93
C GLY A 84 -17.76 0.66 6.16
N PRO A 85 -16.88 1.22 7.00
CA PRO A 85 -15.59 0.63 7.30
C PRO A 85 -15.72 -0.81 7.78
N VAL A 86 -14.93 -1.69 7.18
CA VAL A 86 -14.90 -3.11 7.51
C VAL A 86 -13.78 -3.35 8.48
N ASP A 87 -14.13 -3.83 9.67
CA ASP A 87 -13.15 -4.26 10.66
C ASP A 87 -12.63 -5.67 10.32
N GLN A 88 -11.36 -5.75 9.93
CA GLN A 88 -10.62 -7.00 9.71
C GLN A 88 -9.11 -6.74 9.85
N ASP A 89 -8.36 -7.76 10.28
CA ASP A 89 -6.91 -7.66 10.44
C ASP A 89 -6.18 -7.79 9.10
N TYR A 90 -5.47 -6.76 8.69
CA TYR A 90 -4.64 -6.78 7.47
C TYR A 90 -3.18 -7.16 7.71
N LEU A 91 -2.69 -6.90 8.92
CA LEU A 91 -1.37 -7.33 9.36
C LEU A 91 -1.46 -8.72 9.98
N SER A 92 -0.34 -9.44 9.96
CA SER A 92 -0.20 -10.69 10.71
C SER A 92 -0.38 -10.44 12.21
N GLU A 93 -0.69 -11.49 12.97
CA GLU A 93 -0.87 -11.37 14.43
C GLU A 93 0.35 -10.78 15.14
N GLU A 94 1.56 -11.17 14.70
CA GLU A 94 2.83 -10.67 15.22
C GLU A 94 3.04 -9.16 14.98
N LEU A 95 2.37 -8.60 13.98
CA LEU A 95 2.45 -7.19 13.60
C LEU A 95 1.18 -6.42 13.98
N ARG A 96 0.24 -7.04 14.70
CA ARG A 96 -1.04 -6.42 15.08
C ARG A 96 -0.78 -5.20 15.97
N GLY A 97 -1.47 -4.10 15.68
CA GLY A 97 -1.34 -2.83 16.42
C GLY A 97 -0.15 -1.97 16.01
N LEU A 98 0.74 -2.44 15.13
CA LEU A 98 1.79 -1.60 14.56
C LEU A 98 1.21 -0.57 13.61
N ASN A 99 1.61 0.69 13.80
CA ASN A 99 1.22 1.79 12.93
C ASN A 99 2.48 2.45 12.35
N PHE A 100 2.78 2.15 11.09
CA PHE A 100 3.96 2.69 10.41
C PHE A 100 3.87 4.19 10.08
N PHE A 101 2.68 4.79 10.11
CA PHE A 101 2.45 6.21 9.85
C PHE A 101 2.75 7.09 11.09
N LYS A 102 2.70 6.52 12.29
CA LYS A 102 3.12 7.22 13.50
C LYS A 102 4.64 7.14 13.64
N LYS A 103 5.31 8.27 13.93
CA LYS A 103 6.71 8.24 14.37
C LYS A 103 6.78 7.41 15.65
N THR A 104 7.38 6.24 15.60
CA THR A 104 7.89 5.56 16.80
C THR A 104 9.00 6.47 17.33
N HIS A 105 8.77 7.11 18.47
CA HIS A 105 9.80 7.84 19.20
C HIS A 105 10.83 6.86 19.77
#